data_AF-A0A9P1ATF6-F1
#
_entry.id   AF-A0A9P1ATF6-F1
#
_cell.length_a   1.000
_cell.length_b   1.000
_cell.length_c   1.000
_cell.angle_alpha   90.00
_cell.angle_beta   90.00
_cell.angle_gamma   90.00
#
_symmetry.space_group_name_H-M   'P 1'
#
loop_
_entity.id
_entity.type
_entity.pdbx_description
1 polymer ?
#
loop_
_entity_poly.entity_id
_entity_poly.type
_entity_poly.pdbx_seq_one_letter_code
_entity_poly.pdbx_strand_id
1 'polypeptide(L)'
;MNARSMILPALVVILLLVEKNHGSTITMERIKKAARKCCDVPRVNCCIDTIVHQIPIKCDYESDEVLERQIHNCLQGEIFEKEARVDLDDSVCCTVFGHDATDIGKRCEHKCKDLMKSPSVDAATRLDRIEHCKIVDNPLYQCFTKCRQLRRRGFKIEVLRFREYCNVTENITPHSSSFFTTPSPNAKNVRHRPR
;
A
#
# COMPACT_ATOMS: atom_id res chain seq x y z
N MET A 1 71.24 -13.95 8.87
CA MET A 1 70.05 -14.58 9.50
C MET A 1 68.84 -13.76 9.09
N ASN A 2 67.88 -14.42 8.44
CA ASN A 2 66.66 -13.85 7.87
C ASN A 2 65.59 -13.62 8.95
N ALA A 3 64.79 -12.56 8.80
CA ALA A 3 63.32 -12.63 8.91
C ALA A 3 62.70 -11.27 8.53
N ARG A 4 61.92 -11.27 7.45
CA ARG A 4 60.90 -10.27 7.11
C ARG A 4 59.62 -10.60 7.88
N SER A 5 58.87 -9.60 8.36
CA SER A 5 57.39 -9.57 8.37
C SER A 5 56.96 -8.20 8.92
N MET A 6 56.50 -7.23 8.13
CA MET A 6 55.15 -7.07 7.57
C MET A 6 54.03 -7.43 8.56
N ILE A 7 53.46 -6.40 9.22
CA ILE A 7 52.02 -6.32 9.52
C ILE A 7 51.58 -4.88 9.23
N LEU A 8 50.75 -4.76 8.19
CA LEU A 8 50.04 -3.57 7.72
C LEU A 8 49.15 -2.95 8.82
N PRO A 9 48.94 -1.63 8.83
CA PRO A 9 47.82 -1.03 9.54
C PRO A 9 46.51 -1.48 8.89
N ALA A 10 45.73 -2.28 9.60
CA ALA A 10 44.38 -2.63 9.18
C ALA A 10 43.52 -1.36 9.17
N LEU A 11 43.22 -0.88 7.95
CA LEU A 11 41.84 -0.65 7.47
C LEU A 11 41.03 0.27 8.39
N VAL A 12 41.04 1.61 8.26
CA VAL A 12 40.59 2.39 7.08
C VAL A 12 39.48 1.66 6.30
N VAL A 13 38.44 1.22 7.02
CA VAL A 13 37.12 0.89 6.46
C VAL A 13 36.07 1.49 7.38
N ILE A 14 36.16 2.80 7.61
CA ILE A 14 34.93 3.59 7.80
C ILE A 14 34.42 3.82 6.38
N LEU A 15 33.84 2.74 5.82
CA LEU A 15 33.00 2.82 4.64
C LEU A 15 31.87 3.78 5.01
N LEU A 16 31.99 5.00 4.50
CA LEU A 16 30.94 5.82 3.94
C LEU A 16 29.60 5.07 3.83
N LEU A 17 28.86 4.98 4.94
CA LEU A 17 27.40 4.95 4.90
C LEU A 17 26.97 6.38 4.57
N VAL A 18 27.29 6.80 3.34
CA VAL A 18 26.51 7.84 2.68
C VAL A 18 25.17 7.17 2.47
N GLU A 19 24.25 7.43 3.41
CA GLU A 19 22.84 7.26 3.20
C GLU A 19 22.52 7.97 1.88
N LYS A 20 22.40 7.18 0.81
CA LYS A 20 21.78 7.61 -0.42
C LYS A 20 20.31 7.85 -0.09
N ASN A 21 20.02 8.97 0.57
CA ASN A 21 18.72 9.61 0.54
C ASN A 21 18.51 10.09 -0.91
N HIS A 22 18.16 9.15 -1.79
CA HIS A 22 17.51 9.45 -3.07
C HIS A 22 16.06 9.87 -2.77
N GLY A 23 15.89 10.87 -1.90
CA GLY A 23 14.67 11.64 -1.84
C GLY A 23 14.66 12.52 -3.06
N SER A 24 14.18 11.99 -4.19
CA SER A 24 13.95 12.79 -5.40
C SER A 24 13.01 13.93 -5.01
N THR A 25 13.54 15.14 -4.85
CA THR A 25 12.74 16.28 -4.43
C THR A 25 11.75 16.60 -5.55
N ILE A 26 10.46 16.39 -5.31
CA ILE A 26 9.41 16.69 -6.28
C ILE A 26 9.32 18.22 -6.40
N THR A 27 9.63 18.76 -7.59
CA THR A 27 9.55 20.20 -7.84
C THR A 27 8.14 20.64 -8.23
N MET A 28 7.77 21.88 -7.91
CA MET A 28 6.45 22.41 -8.27
C MET A 28 6.18 22.38 -9.79
N GLU A 29 7.21 22.56 -10.61
CA GLU A 29 7.08 22.45 -12.07
C GLU A 29 6.76 21.02 -12.52
N ARG A 30 7.36 20.02 -11.87
CA ARG A 30 7.03 18.61 -12.12
C ARG A 30 5.60 18.29 -11.69
N ILE A 31 5.16 18.81 -10.54
CA ILE A 31 3.78 18.67 -10.04
C ILE A 31 2.78 19.23 -11.06
N LYS A 32 2.96 20.49 -11.48
CA LYS A 32 2.07 21.14 -12.46
C LYS A 32 2.06 20.40 -13.80
N LYS A 33 3.22 19.91 -14.25
CA LYS A 33 3.32 19.12 -15.49
C LYS A 33 2.55 17.80 -15.39
N ALA A 34 2.72 17.06 -14.29
CA ALA A 34 1.99 15.82 -14.04
C ALA A 34 0.47 16.05 -14.01
N ALA A 35 0.02 17.04 -13.23
CA ALA A 35 -1.40 17.36 -13.11
C ALA A 35 -2.04 17.75 -14.46
N ARG A 36 -1.37 18.58 -15.28
CA ARG A 36 -1.85 18.96 -16.62
C ARG A 36 -1.91 17.79 -17.61
N LYS A 37 -1.02 16.80 -17.45
CA LYS A 37 -0.97 15.65 -18.35
C LYS A 37 -1.99 14.58 -17.98
N CYS A 38 -2.24 14.40 -16.69
CA CYS A 38 -3.03 13.29 -16.19
C CYS A 38 -4.48 13.66 -15.88
N CYS A 39 -4.76 14.89 -15.46
CA CYS A 39 -6.09 15.28 -15.01
C CYS A 39 -6.83 16.13 -16.04
N ASP A 40 -8.16 16.06 -16.01
CA ASP A 40 -9.00 16.91 -16.84
C ASP A 40 -8.77 18.38 -16.50
N VAL A 41 -8.90 19.26 -17.50
CA VAL A 41 -8.73 20.71 -17.36
C VAL A 41 -9.43 21.31 -16.12
N PRO A 42 -10.71 21.04 -15.82
CA PRO A 42 -11.37 21.61 -14.64
C PRO A 42 -10.80 21.10 -13.30
N ARG A 43 -10.09 19.96 -13.28
CA ARG A 43 -9.60 19.28 -12.08
C ARG A 43 -8.10 19.44 -11.85
N VAL A 44 -7.37 20.11 -12.74
CA VAL A 44 -5.91 20.29 -12.65
C VAL A 44 -5.47 20.87 -11.31
N ASN A 45 -6.15 21.91 -10.81
CA ASN A 45 -5.78 22.52 -9.53
C ASN A 45 -5.99 21.56 -8.35
N CYS A 46 -7.10 20.82 -8.32
CA CYS A 46 -7.33 19.79 -7.31
C CYS A 46 -6.24 18.69 -7.36
N CYS A 47 -5.80 18.29 -8.55
CA CYS A 47 -4.69 17.34 -8.69
C CYS A 47 -3.36 17.91 -8.21
N ILE A 48 -3.08 19.19 -8.46
CA ILE A 48 -1.90 19.88 -7.90
C ILE A 48 -1.96 19.82 -6.37
N ASP A 49 -3.10 20.19 -5.77
CA ASP A 49 -3.28 20.19 -4.32
C ASP A 49 -3.15 18.78 -3.74
N THR A 50 -3.71 17.77 -4.41
CA THR A 50 -3.58 16.36 -4.04
C THR A 50 -2.11 15.95 -3.96
N ILE A 51 -1.32 16.32 -4.97
CA ILE A 51 0.10 15.99 -5.06
C ILE A 51 0.90 16.71 -3.97
N VAL A 52 0.66 18.02 -3.79
CA VAL A 52 1.35 18.86 -2.80
C VAL A 52 1.11 18.36 -1.38
N HIS A 53 -0.14 18.03 -1.05
CA HIS A 53 -0.52 17.59 0.29
C HIS A 53 -0.32 16.09 0.53
N GLN A 54 0.11 15.33 -0.49
CA GLN A 54 0.34 13.89 -0.41
C GLN A 54 -0.89 13.10 0.05
N ILE A 55 -2.07 13.49 -0.42
CA ILE A 55 -3.36 12.88 -0.07
C ILE A 55 -3.90 12.00 -1.20
N PRO A 56 -4.91 11.14 -0.94
CA PRO A 56 -5.65 10.45 -1.99
C PRO A 56 -6.32 11.42 -2.95
N ILE A 57 -6.51 10.98 -4.20
CA ILE A 57 -7.20 11.78 -5.23
C ILE A 57 -8.69 11.91 -4.84
N LYS A 58 -9.15 13.14 -4.64
CA LYS A 58 -10.56 13.47 -4.30
C LYS A 58 -11.16 14.52 -5.24
N CYS A 59 -10.76 14.47 -6.51
CA CYS A 59 -11.11 15.49 -7.52
C CYS A 59 -12.36 15.10 -8.32
N ASP A 60 -13.40 14.60 -7.64
CA ASP A 60 -14.63 14.05 -8.23
C ASP A 60 -14.44 12.80 -9.11
N TYR A 61 -13.28 12.14 -9.00
CA TYR A 61 -13.00 10.88 -9.69
C TYR A 61 -13.54 9.65 -8.92
N GLU A 62 -13.98 9.81 -7.68
CA GLU A 62 -14.39 8.71 -6.77
C GLU A 62 -15.64 7.95 -7.26
N SER A 63 -16.41 8.54 -8.19
CA SER A 63 -17.57 7.89 -8.79
C SER A 63 -17.21 6.88 -9.89
N ASP A 64 -15.97 6.89 -10.36
CA ASP A 64 -15.45 5.98 -11.41
C ASP A 64 -14.10 5.41 -10.97
N GLU A 65 -14.13 4.20 -10.40
CA GLU A 65 -12.93 3.50 -9.92
C GLU A 65 -11.89 3.25 -11.02
N VAL A 66 -12.34 3.07 -12.27
CA VAL A 66 -11.44 2.85 -13.40
C VAL A 66 -10.69 4.13 -13.71
N LEU A 67 -11.39 5.26 -13.75
CA LEU A 67 -10.81 6.57 -13.96
C LEU A 67 -9.90 6.96 -12.79
N GLU A 68 -10.32 6.82 -11.53
CA GLU A 68 -9.49 7.09 -10.34
C GLU A 68 -8.15 6.35 -10.44
N ARG A 69 -8.17 5.06 -10.80
CA ARG A 69 -6.97 4.23 -10.99
C ARG A 69 -6.11 4.73 -12.15
N GLN A 70 -6.69 5.10 -13.28
CA GLN A 70 -5.95 5.64 -14.41
C GLN A 70 -5.23 6.94 -14.06
N ILE A 71 -5.92 7.86 -13.39
CA ILE A 71 -5.36 9.13 -12.92
C ILE A 71 -4.22 8.87 -11.92
N HIS A 72 -4.46 8.00 -10.93
CA HIS A 72 -3.45 7.61 -9.94
C HIS A 72 -2.17 7.07 -10.60
N ASN A 73 -2.32 6.11 -11.52
CA ASN A 73 -1.19 5.49 -12.21
C ASN A 73 -0.47 6.47 -13.13
N CYS A 74 -1.19 7.38 -13.80
CA CYS A 74 -0.59 8.43 -14.61
C CYS A 74 0.24 9.39 -13.74
N LEU A 75 -0.31 9.87 -12.62
CA LEU A 75 0.37 10.79 -11.71
C LEU A 75 1.64 10.16 -11.13
N GLN A 76 1.57 8.91 -10.63
CA GLN A 76 2.77 8.17 -10.23
C GLN A 76 3.77 8.03 -11.38
N GLY A 77 3.26 7.81 -12.60
CA GLY A 77 3.99 7.72 -13.84
C GLY A 77 4.87 8.93 -14.14
N GLU A 78 4.33 10.12 -13.89
CA GLU A 78 5.02 11.39 -14.15
C GLU A 78 5.94 11.83 -12.99
N ILE A 79 5.60 11.46 -11.75
CA ILE A 79 6.31 11.90 -10.54
C ILE A 79 7.47 10.97 -10.18
N PHE A 80 7.35 9.67 -10.45
CA PHE A 80 8.30 8.67 -9.97
C PHE A 80 8.79 7.75 -11.08
N GLU A 81 10.05 7.32 -10.95
CA GLU A 81 10.56 6.17 -11.69
C GLU A 81 9.83 4.89 -11.26
N LYS A 82 9.85 3.86 -12.12
CA LYS A 82 9.05 2.64 -11.93
C LYS A 82 9.27 1.96 -10.57
N GLU A 83 10.50 1.99 -10.06
CA GLU A 83 10.92 1.36 -8.80
C GLU A 83 10.36 2.08 -7.56
N ALA A 84 10.07 3.37 -7.69
CA ALA A 84 9.51 4.21 -6.63
C ALA A 84 7.96 4.24 -6.64
N ARG A 85 7.32 3.53 -7.57
CA ARG A 85 5.86 3.41 -7.67
C ARG A 85 5.32 2.29 -6.79
N VAL A 86 4.03 2.37 -6.48
CA VAL A 86 3.30 1.27 -5.85
C VAL A 86 2.06 0.92 -6.65
N ASP A 87 1.73 -0.37 -6.63
CA ASP A 87 0.48 -0.83 -7.19
C ASP A 87 -0.68 -0.37 -6.29
N LEU A 88 -1.71 0.23 -6.90
CA LEU A 88 -2.91 0.63 -6.17
C LEU A 88 -3.64 -0.58 -5.58
N ASP A 89 -3.53 -1.76 -6.21
CA ASP A 89 -4.17 -2.98 -5.71
C ASP A 89 -3.58 -3.44 -4.38
N ASP A 90 -2.30 -3.15 -4.11
CA ASP A 90 -1.67 -3.42 -2.82
C ASP A 90 -2.43 -2.76 -1.64
N SER A 91 -3.30 -1.77 -1.88
CA SER A 91 -4.14 -1.15 -0.85
C SER A 91 -5.09 -2.13 -0.13
N VAL A 92 -5.49 -3.23 -0.78
CA VAL A 92 -6.30 -4.29 -0.14
C VAL A 92 -5.54 -4.93 1.04
N CYS A 93 -4.21 -4.99 0.96
CA CYS A 93 -3.39 -5.54 2.04
C CYS A 93 -3.43 -4.71 3.31
N CYS A 94 -3.88 -3.45 3.27
CA CYS A 94 -4.03 -2.61 4.45
C CYS A 94 -5.09 -3.13 5.44
N THR A 95 -6.05 -3.95 4.98
CA THR A 95 -7.09 -4.55 5.83
C THR A 95 -6.52 -5.38 6.98
N VAL A 96 -5.29 -5.87 6.82
CA VAL A 96 -4.50 -6.55 7.85
C VAL A 96 -4.46 -5.78 9.17
N PHE A 97 -4.31 -4.46 9.12
CA PHE A 97 -4.19 -3.62 10.31
C PHE A 97 -5.51 -3.48 11.06
N GLY A 98 -6.64 -3.77 10.40
CA GLY A 98 -7.96 -3.82 11.05
C GLY A 98 -8.13 -4.97 12.03
N HIS A 99 -7.20 -5.95 12.07
CA HIS A 99 -7.18 -7.04 13.04
C HIS A 99 -6.52 -6.66 14.37
N ASP A 100 -5.95 -5.46 14.47
CA ASP A 100 -5.35 -4.98 15.70
C ASP A 100 -6.39 -4.46 16.70
N ALA A 101 -6.63 -5.23 17.75
CA ALA A 101 -7.55 -4.82 18.82
C ALA A 101 -7.06 -3.58 19.61
N THR A 102 -5.77 -3.23 19.52
CA THR A 102 -5.19 -2.06 20.19
C THR A 102 -5.30 -0.77 19.38
N ASP A 103 -5.59 -0.86 18.08
CA ASP A 103 -5.75 0.29 17.19
C ASP A 103 -7.19 0.81 17.21
N ILE A 104 -7.55 1.50 18.30
CA ILE A 104 -8.89 2.07 18.48
C ILE A 104 -9.17 3.08 17.36
N GLY A 105 -10.20 2.79 16.57
CA GLY A 105 -10.59 3.59 15.40
C GLY A 105 -9.87 3.22 14.11
N LYS A 106 -9.11 2.11 14.08
CA LYS A 106 -8.47 1.56 12.88
C LYS A 106 -7.56 2.58 12.19
N ARG A 107 -6.82 3.37 12.98
CA ARG A 107 -6.02 4.50 12.49
C ARG A 107 -4.95 4.02 11.53
N CYS A 108 -4.28 2.92 11.81
CA CYS A 108 -3.24 2.37 10.95
C CYS A 108 -3.83 1.80 9.65
N GLU A 109 -4.99 1.12 9.71
CA GLU A 109 -5.69 0.67 8.51
C GLU A 109 -6.04 1.84 7.59
N HIS A 110 -6.64 2.91 8.14
CA HIS A 110 -6.98 4.12 7.38
C HIS A 110 -5.73 4.81 6.83
N LYS A 111 -4.70 5.01 7.66
CA LYS A 111 -3.43 5.62 7.25
C LYS A 111 -2.79 4.84 6.10
N CYS A 112 -2.79 3.51 6.18
CA CYS A 112 -2.28 2.64 5.12
C CYS A 112 -3.06 2.83 3.83
N LYS A 113 -4.41 2.77 3.88
CA LYS A 113 -5.25 2.95 2.69
C LYS A 113 -5.03 4.33 2.05
N ASP A 114 -4.97 5.38 2.84
CA ASP A 114 -4.73 6.74 2.36
C ASP A 114 -3.36 6.83 1.68
N LEU A 115 -2.30 6.37 2.34
CA LEU A 115 -0.96 6.40 1.77
C LEU A 115 -0.89 5.59 0.47
N MET A 116 -1.46 4.38 0.43
CA MET A 116 -1.50 3.54 -0.77
C MET A 116 -2.23 4.19 -1.94
N LYS A 117 -3.22 5.06 -1.68
CA LYS A 117 -3.98 5.83 -2.68
C LYS A 117 -3.39 7.21 -2.99
N SER A 118 -2.41 7.69 -2.23
CA SER A 118 -1.73 8.97 -2.50
C SER A 118 -0.71 8.82 -3.64
N PRO A 119 -0.93 9.43 -4.82
CA PRO A 119 -0.06 9.20 -6.00
C PRO A 119 1.30 9.90 -5.90
N SER A 120 1.49 10.83 -4.96
CA SER A 120 2.72 11.63 -4.80
C SER A 120 3.60 11.21 -3.62
N VAL A 121 3.32 10.04 -3.03
CA VAL A 121 4.18 9.41 -2.03
C VAL A 121 4.95 8.29 -2.72
N ASP A 122 6.28 8.30 -2.63
CA ASP A 122 7.10 7.23 -3.18
C ASP A 122 6.95 5.94 -2.36
N ALA A 123 7.38 4.82 -2.94
CA ALA A 123 7.28 3.52 -2.31
C ALA A 123 8.01 3.44 -0.96
N ALA A 124 9.21 4.02 -0.83
CA ALA A 124 10.00 3.92 0.41
C ALA A 124 9.33 4.72 1.55
N THR A 125 9.01 5.99 1.30
CA THR A 125 8.31 6.85 2.26
C THR A 125 6.96 6.27 2.68
N ARG A 126 6.24 5.64 1.74
CA ARG A 126 4.97 5.00 2.03
C ARG A 126 5.13 3.84 3.01
N LEU A 127 6.09 2.97 2.77
CA LEU A 127 6.31 1.78 3.59
C LEU A 127 6.82 2.14 4.98
N ASP A 128 7.74 3.10 5.05
CA ASP A 128 8.21 3.67 6.32
C ASP A 128 7.06 4.22 7.18
N ARG A 129 6.18 5.04 6.60
CA ARG A 129 5.02 5.61 7.31
C ARG A 129 3.99 4.57 7.74
N ILE A 130 3.88 3.45 7.01
CA ILE A 130 2.97 2.34 7.36
C ILE A 130 3.58 1.49 8.48
N GLU A 131 4.88 1.21 8.42
CA GLU A 131 5.61 0.49 9.46
C GLU A 131 5.46 1.19 10.81
N HIS A 132 5.64 2.51 10.82
CA HIS A 132 5.59 3.37 12.00
C HIS A 132 4.20 4.00 12.26
N CYS A 133 3.12 3.44 11.70
CA CYS A 133 1.76 3.96 11.95
C CYS A 133 1.30 3.79 13.42
N LYS A 134 2.03 2.99 14.21
CA LYS A 134 1.78 2.72 15.63
C LYS A 134 2.90 3.30 16.49
N ILE A 135 2.55 3.64 17.73
CA ILE A 135 3.51 4.12 18.75
C ILE A 135 4.45 3.00 19.22
N VAL A 136 3.95 1.76 19.24
CA VAL A 136 4.68 0.54 19.60
C VAL A 136 4.88 -0.31 18.34
N ASP A 137 5.83 -1.25 18.39
CA ASP A 137 6.11 -2.20 17.30
C ASP A 137 4.83 -2.70 16.62
N ASN A 138 4.86 -2.71 15.28
CA ASN A 138 3.72 -3.09 14.44
C ASN A 138 3.86 -4.55 13.97
N PRO A 139 3.39 -5.55 14.73
CA PRO A 139 3.57 -6.96 14.37
C PRO A 139 2.83 -7.34 13.07
N LEU A 140 1.82 -6.55 12.67
CA LEU A 140 1.04 -6.77 11.46
C LEU A 140 1.73 -6.25 10.19
N TYR A 141 2.80 -5.46 10.32
CA TYR A 141 3.55 -4.96 9.18
C TYR A 141 4.23 -6.08 8.36
N GLN A 142 4.70 -7.14 9.02
CA GLN A 142 5.22 -8.32 8.32
C GLN A 142 4.13 -9.03 7.52
N CYS A 143 2.92 -9.08 8.06
CA CYS A 143 1.75 -9.64 7.38
C CYS A 143 1.33 -8.80 6.17
N PHE A 144 1.30 -7.48 6.31
CA PHE A 144 1.12 -6.53 5.19
C PHE A 144 2.15 -6.77 4.08
N THR A 145 3.43 -6.88 4.43
CA THR A 145 4.50 -7.11 3.46
C THR A 145 4.34 -8.45 2.74
N LYS A 146 3.99 -9.52 3.47
CA LYS A 146 3.73 -10.85 2.88
C LYS A 146 2.53 -10.84 1.94
N CYS A 147 1.45 -10.16 2.30
CA CYS A 147 0.28 -9.97 1.44
C CYS A 147 0.65 -9.37 0.07
N ARG A 148 1.45 -8.29 0.08
CA ARG A 148 1.92 -7.64 -1.16
C ARG A 148 2.82 -8.56 -2.00
N GLN A 149 3.70 -9.31 -1.35
CA GLN A 149 4.54 -10.29 -2.04
C GLN A 149 3.71 -11.39 -2.71
N LEU A 150 2.67 -11.89 -2.04
CA LEU A 150 1.74 -12.86 -2.61
C LEU A 150 1.00 -12.27 -3.82
N ARG A 151 0.49 -11.03 -3.73
CA ARG A 151 -0.17 -10.39 -4.88
C ARG A 151 0.76 -10.29 -6.08
N ARG A 152 2.01 -9.85 -5.87
CA ARG A 152 3.03 -9.75 -6.93
C ARG A 152 3.39 -11.09 -7.58
N ARG A 153 3.16 -12.21 -6.87
CA ARG A 153 3.32 -13.56 -7.40
C ARG A 153 2.07 -14.07 -8.15
N GLY A 154 1.04 -13.23 -8.30
CA GLY A 154 -0.19 -13.55 -9.03
C GLY A 154 -1.30 -14.16 -8.16
N PHE A 155 -1.16 -14.19 -6.84
CA PHE A 155 -2.23 -14.68 -5.96
C PHE A 155 -3.34 -13.63 -5.84
N LYS A 156 -4.60 -14.08 -5.96
CA LYS A 156 -5.79 -13.26 -5.68
C LYS A 156 -5.99 -13.13 -4.17
N ILE A 157 -5.38 -12.11 -3.58
CA ILE A 157 -5.40 -11.86 -2.13
C ILE A 157 -6.81 -11.73 -1.57
N GLU A 158 -7.75 -11.22 -2.36
CA GLU A 158 -9.16 -11.06 -2.00
C GLU A 158 -9.85 -12.39 -1.67
N VAL A 159 -9.27 -13.51 -2.11
CA VAL A 159 -9.76 -14.86 -1.85
C VAL A 159 -9.08 -15.49 -0.63
N LEU A 160 -7.90 -14.99 -0.24
CA LEU A 160 -7.14 -15.51 0.89
C LEU A 160 -7.62 -14.87 2.19
N ARG A 161 -7.86 -15.68 3.21
CA ARG A 161 -8.15 -15.17 4.56
C ARG A 161 -6.83 -14.76 5.23
N PHE A 162 -6.88 -13.71 6.03
CA PHE A 162 -5.75 -13.23 6.84
C PHE A 162 -4.96 -14.37 7.53
N ARG A 163 -5.67 -15.31 8.17
CA ARG A 163 -5.07 -16.44 8.90
C ARG A 163 -4.35 -17.47 8.03
N GLU A 164 -4.60 -17.48 6.72
CA GLU A 164 -3.98 -18.45 5.79
C GLU A 164 -2.56 -18.05 5.43
N TYR A 165 -2.21 -16.77 5.54
CA TYR A 165 -0.88 -16.29 5.20
C TYR A 165 -0.19 -15.52 6.33
N CYS A 166 -0.84 -15.27 7.46
CA CYS A 166 -0.23 -14.58 8.58
C CYS A 166 -0.21 -15.42 9.85
N ASN A 167 1.02 -15.73 10.27
CA ASN A 167 1.32 -16.45 11.51
C ASN A 167 1.83 -15.42 12.53
N VAL A 168 0.98 -14.47 12.92
CA VAL A 168 1.29 -13.57 14.03
C VAL A 168 0.79 -14.26 15.30
N THR A 169 1.59 -14.27 16.36
CA THR A 169 1.17 -14.76 17.67
C THR A 169 0.26 -13.70 18.27
N GLU A 170 -1.01 -13.76 17.93
CA GLU A 170 -1.90 -12.64 18.16
C GLU A 170 -2.53 -12.67 19.57
N ASN A 171 -2.63 -11.50 20.19
CA ASN A 171 -3.76 -11.18 21.06
C ASN A 171 -4.99 -10.85 20.17
N ILE A 172 -5.44 -11.76 19.27
CA ILE A 172 -6.73 -11.54 18.57
C ILE A 172 -7.83 -11.82 19.56
N THR A 173 -8.83 -10.97 19.54
CA THR A 173 -10.18 -11.43 19.85
C THR A 173 -10.67 -12.34 18.72
N PRO A 174 -11.24 -13.52 19.04
CA PRO A 174 -11.89 -14.34 18.02
C PRO A 174 -13.12 -13.58 17.51
N HIS A 175 -13.04 -13.05 16.29
CA HIS A 175 -14.27 -12.71 15.57
C HIS A 175 -14.99 -14.02 15.26
N SER A 176 -16.18 -14.11 15.84
CA SER A 176 -17.15 -15.18 15.70
C SER A 176 -17.31 -15.64 14.26
N SER A 177 -16.93 -16.89 14.02
CA SER A 177 -17.49 -17.71 12.95
C SER A 177 -18.99 -17.88 13.18
N SER A 178 -19.82 -17.02 12.59
CA SER A 178 -21.27 -17.22 12.52
C SER A 178 -21.88 -16.49 11.33
N PHE A 179 -21.64 -16.99 10.12
CA PHE A 179 -22.57 -16.88 9.00
C PHE A 179 -22.38 -18.11 8.10
N PHE A 180 -22.68 -19.29 8.65
CA PHE A 180 -23.16 -20.40 7.86
C PHE A 180 -24.68 -20.25 7.79
N THR A 181 -25.20 -19.85 6.63
CA THR A 181 -26.55 -20.23 6.24
C THR A 181 -26.39 -21.27 5.15
N THR A 182 -26.55 -22.53 5.54
CA THR A 182 -26.67 -23.67 4.63
C THR A 182 -27.82 -23.45 3.64
N PRO A 183 -27.74 -23.98 2.40
CA PRO A 183 -28.87 -23.99 1.49
C PRO A 183 -29.93 -24.97 2.00
N SER A 184 -31.17 -24.49 2.18
CA SER A 184 -32.31 -25.34 2.50
C SER A 184 -32.83 -26.05 1.23
N PRO A 185 -33.01 -27.39 1.25
CA PRO A 185 -33.60 -28.14 0.15
C PRO A 185 -35.14 -28.21 0.28
N ASN A 186 -35.81 -28.28 -0.87
CA ASN A 186 -37.25 -28.49 -1.11
C ASN A 186 -38.20 -27.34 -0.74
N ALA A 187 -39.31 -27.10 -1.44
CA ALA A 187 -39.84 -27.44 -2.75
C ALA A 187 -41.20 -26.73 -2.81
N LYS A 188 -41.59 -26.13 -3.94
CA LYS A 188 -42.97 -26.11 -4.48
C LYS A 188 -43.04 -25.28 -5.77
N ASN A 189 -42.80 -25.99 -6.87
CA ASN A 189 -43.76 -26.20 -7.96
C ASN A 189 -44.86 -25.12 -8.11
N VAL A 190 -44.71 -24.20 -9.07
CA VAL A 190 -45.85 -23.56 -9.73
C VAL A 190 -45.64 -23.68 -11.25
N ARG A 191 -46.67 -24.23 -11.87
CA ARG A 191 -46.74 -24.70 -13.26
C ARG A 191 -46.65 -23.55 -14.27
N HIS A 192 -46.04 -23.87 -15.42
CA HIS A 192 -46.34 -23.25 -16.70
C HIS A 192 -47.84 -23.22 -17.00
N ARG A 193 -48.30 -22.13 -17.63
CA ARG A 193 -48.96 -22.25 -18.93
C ARG A 193 -48.80 -20.97 -19.77
N PRO A 194 -48.61 -21.10 -21.10
CA PRO A 194 -48.48 -19.98 -22.02
C PRO A 194 -49.82 -19.60 -22.66
N ARG A 195 -49.96 -18.32 -22.98
CA ARG A 195 -50.34 -17.82 -24.31
C ARG A 195 -49.95 -16.35 -24.41
#